data_AF-A0A8S0UE71-F1
#
_entry.id   AF-A0A8S0UE71-F1
#
_cell.length_a   1.000
_cell.length_b   1.000
_cell.length_c   1.000
_cell.angle_alpha   90.00
_cell.angle_beta   90.00
_cell.angle_gamma   90.00
#
_symmetry.space_group_name_H-M   'P 1'
#
loop_
_entity.id
_entity.type
_entity.pdbx_description
1 polymer ?
#
loop_
_entity_poly.entity_id
_entity_poly.type
_entity_poly.pdbx_seq_one_letter_code
_entity_poly.pdbx_strand_id
1 'polypeptide(L)'
;MFGNSLVSVIADFICALLIRATGRILQTARGLNLKFLGLDTMLEDIEIMPSGDIAALVYLWNPFTIFTCVGFNTSPVENLFVVLSLYGASAGIVPLAAFGWVIASHLSLYPVVLVIPVILLLGYCPDTPPRKLFLQRDLQKTGAEGSTKNHVQHRPLTNKPTEATFFWWRVILFFMWASIWIAYVLILCAISVKEYGGLPEMFKRTYGFILTVKDLSPNIGVLWYFFAEVFDFFRNFFLIVFHVNILFMILPLAIRLNHRPCFLAFVYLAISSMLKSYPSVGDSALYLGLMALFVNELAEMQFSFFLFCGYVGVSLLSPVMHNLWIWRGTGNANFYYATAMVYACFQIILVVESVNAMLNHDRKIRKLCTTTEG
;
A
#
# COMPACT_ATOMS: atom_id res chain seq x y z
N MET A 1 11.80 -17.90 -24.27
CA MET A 1 10.47 -18.07 -23.62
C MET A 1 10.58 -18.48 -22.14
N PHE A 2 11.44 -19.43 -21.75
CA PHE A 2 11.62 -19.83 -20.34
C PHE A 2 12.23 -18.75 -19.40
N GLY A 3 13.07 -17.86 -19.90
CA GLY A 3 13.75 -16.84 -19.07
C GLY A 3 12.81 -15.86 -18.36
N ASN A 4 11.71 -15.44 -19.01
CA ASN A 4 10.80 -14.43 -18.46
C ASN A 4 9.87 -15.00 -17.36
N SER A 5 9.54 -16.30 -17.43
CA SER A 5 8.76 -16.97 -16.38
C SER A 5 9.57 -17.09 -15.09
N LEU A 6 10.84 -17.48 -15.20
CA LEU A 6 11.71 -17.64 -14.03
C LEU A 6 11.90 -16.32 -13.27
N VAL A 7 12.10 -15.22 -13.99
CA VAL A 7 12.26 -13.89 -13.38
C VAL A 7 11.02 -13.47 -12.60
N SER A 8 9.82 -13.72 -13.16
CA SER A 8 8.54 -13.38 -12.52
C SER A 8 8.31 -14.20 -11.25
N VAL A 9 8.59 -15.50 -11.31
CA VAL A 9 8.48 -16.41 -10.15
C VAL A 9 9.47 -16.02 -9.06
N ILE A 10 10.73 -15.77 -9.41
CA ILE A 10 11.76 -15.31 -8.46
C ILE A 10 11.34 -13.99 -7.82
N ALA A 11 10.81 -13.04 -8.60
CA ALA A 11 10.33 -11.77 -8.08
C ALA A 11 9.22 -11.98 -7.05
N ASP A 12 8.23 -12.83 -7.31
CA ASP A 12 7.14 -13.10 -6.37
C ASP A 12 7.59 -13.84 -5.10
N PHE A 13 8.55 -14.76 -5.19
CA PHE A 13 9.17 -15.37 -4.01
C PHE A 13 9.93 -14.35 -3.16
N ILE A 14 10.68 -13.45 -3.79
CA ILE A 14 11.38 -12.37 -3.07
C ILE A 14 10.36 -11.39 -2.46
N CYS A 15 9.30 -11.02 -3.17
CA CYS A 15 8.18 -10.22 -2.64
C CYS A 15 7.64 -10.84 -1.35
N ALA A 16 7.31 -12.13 -1.36
CA ALA A 16 6.77 -12.82 -0.21
C ALA A 16 7.73 -12.81 0.99
N LEU A 17 9.04 -13.00 0.75
CA LEU A 17 10.06 -12.91 1.80
C LEU A 17 10.18 -11.50 2.38
N LEU A 18 10.10 -10.47 1.55
CA LEU A 18 10.14 -9.07 2.00
C LEU A 18 8.86 -8.67 2.76
N ILE A 19 7.69 -9.14 2.32
CA ILE A 19 6.42 -8.97 3.05
C ILE A 19 6.53 -9.61 4.43
N ARG A 20 7.05 -10.84 4.52
CA ARG A 20 7.30 -11.53 5.79
C ARG A 20 8.21 -10.72 6.72
N ALA A 21 9.33 -10.23 6.19
CA ALA A 21 10.28 -9.45 6.95
C ALA A 21 9.68 -8.12 7.45
N THR A 22 8.90 -7.44 6.60
CA THR A 22 8.14 -6.22 6.95
C THR A 22 7.15 -6.52 8.08
N GLY A 23 6.42 -7.64 8.00
CA GLY A 23 5.47 -8.06 9.03
C GLY A 23 6.13 -8.34 10.37
N ARG A 24 7.33 -8.94 10.40
CA ARG A 24 8.09 -9.16 11.65
C ARG A 24 8.53 -7.85 12.31
N ILE A 25 9.02 -6.89 11.52
CA ILE A 25 9.39 -5.55 12.02
C ILE A 25 8.15 -4.87 12.61
N LEU A 26 7.02 -5.00 11.93
CA LEU A 26 5.76 -4.41 12.36
C LEU A 26 5.21 -5.06 13.64
N GLN A 27 5.26 -6.39 13.74
CA GLN A 27 4.81 -7.15 14.90
C GLN A 27 5.66 -6.84 16.15
N THR A 28 6.98 -6.78 15.99
CA THR A 28 7.90 -6.41 17.09
C THR A 28 7.66 -4.98 17.57
N ALA A 29 7.48 -4.02 16.67
CA ALA A 29 7.13 -2.65 17.03
C ALA A 29 5.78 -2.57 17.77
N ARG A 30 4.75 -3.31 17.31
CA ARG A 30 3.44 -3.39 17.97
C ARG A 30 3.53 -4.01 19.37
N GLY A 31 4.24 -5.12 19.52
CA GLY A 31 4.44 -5.79 20.82
C GLY A 31 5.11 -4.88 21.84
N LEU A 32 6.15 -4.13 21.43
CA LEU A 32 6.80 -3.14 22.30
C LEU A 32 5.84 -2.02 22.73
N ASN A 33 5.03 -1.51 21.80
CA ASN A 33 4.05 -0.46 22.08
C ASN A 33 2.93 -0.93 23.02
N LEU A 34 2.42 -2.15 22.84
CA LEU A 34 1.39 -2.74 23.70
C LEU A 34 1.90 -3.03 25.11
N LYS A 35 3.13 -3.55 25.22
CA LYS A 35 3.81 -3.74 26.51
C LYS A 35 3.99 -2.42 27.25
N PHE A 36 4.30 -1.33 26.55
CA PHE A 36 4.38 -0.01 27.17
C PHE A 36 3.02 0.48 27.71
N LEU A 37 1.95 0.18 26.97
CA LEU A 37 0.58 0.51 27.36
C LEU A 37 0.01 -0.41 28.46
N GLY A 38 0.62 -1.57 28.70
CA GLY A 38 0.18 -2.55 29.70
C GLY A 38 -1.02 -3.41 29.25
N LEU A 39 -1.17 -3.63 27.94
CA LEU A 39 -2.22 -4.48 27.38
C LEU A 39 -1.68 -5.89 27.07
N ASP A 40 -1.45 -6.68 28.12
CA ASP A 40 -0.84 -8.01 27.98
C ASP A 40 -1.75 -9.03 27.27
N THR A 41 -3.07 -8.91 27.40
CA THR A 41 -4.05 -9.79 26.73
C THR A 41 -4.00 -9.70 25.20
N MET A 42 -3.84 -8.49 24.64
CA MET A 42 -3.69 -8.32 23.19
C MET A 42 -2.30 -8.70 22.68
N LEU A 43 -1.32 -8.82 23.57
CA LEU A 43 0.02 -9.26 23.24
C LEU A 43 0.05 -10.78 23.02
N GLU A 44 -0.67 -11.54 23.85
CA GLU A 44 -0.87 -12.99 23.67
C GLU A 44 -1.54 -13.32 22.34
N ASP A 45 -2.60 -12.59 21.96
CA ASP A 45 -3.29 -12.76 20.67
C ASP A 45 -2.37 -12.52 19.46
N ILE A 46 -1.44 -11.56 19.56
CA ILE A 46 -0.47 -11.24 18.51
C ILE A 46 0.61 -12.32 18.40
N GLU A 47 1.04 -12.92 19.51
CA GLU A 47 2.03 -14.00 19.51
C GLU A 47 1.48 -15.29 18.89
N ILE A 48 0.19 -15.57 19.09
CA ILE A 48 -0.49 -16.75 18.54
C ILE A 48 -0.58 -16.67 17.00
N MET A 49 -0.74 -15.47 16.43
CA MET A 49 -0.98 -15.30 15.00
C MET A 49 0.07 -14.37 14.34
N PRO A 50 1.18 -14.93 13.81
CA PRO A 50 2.24 -14.15 13.15
C PRO A 50 1.76 -13.59 11.81
N SER A 51 1.32 -12.33 11.82
CA SER A 51 0.78 -11.60 10.67
C SER A 51 1.70 -11.58 9.44
N GLY A 52 3.02 -11.52 9.64
CA GLY A 52 3.99 -11.53 8.54
C GLY A 52 4.05 -12.86 7.77
N ASP A 53 3.95 -13.99 8.48
CA ASP A 53 4.00 -15.32 7.86
C ASP A 53 2.69 -15.60 7.10
N ILE A 54 1.56 -15.18 7.66
CA ILE A 54 0.25 -15.24 7.00
C ILE A 54 0.25 -14.38 5.75
N ALA A 55 0.76 -13.14 5.82
CA ALA A 55 0.78 -12.24 4.66
C ALA A 55 1.60 -12.79 3.49
N ALA A 56 2.76 -13.39 3.78
CA ALA A 56 3.59 -14.02 2.75
C ALA A 56 2.86 -15.21 2.09
N LEU A 57 2.17 -16.04 2.87
CA LEU A 57 1.37 -17.15 2.35
C LEU A 57 0.19 -16.64 1.52
N VAL A 58 -0.56 -15.65 2.02
CA VAL A 58 -1.69 -15.06 1.30
C VAL A 58 -1.23 -14.46 -0.03
N TYR A 59 -0.07 -13.77 -0.08
CA TYR A 59 0.47 -13.24 -1.34
C TYR A 59 0.83 -14.33 -2.35
N LEU A 60 1.51 -15.41 -1.92
CA LEU A 60 1.92 -16.51 -2.81
C LEU A 60 0.74 -17.34 -3.31
N TRP A 61 -0.26 -17.59 -2.46
CA TRP A 61 -1.45 -18.37 -2.79
C TRP A 61 -2.58 -17.53 -3.40
N ASN A 62 -2.38 -16.22 -3.55
CA ASN A 62 -3.35 -15.36 -4.21
C ASN A 62 -3.49 -15.76 -5.69
N PRO A 63 -4.70 -16.11 -6.17
CA PRO A 63 -4.91 -16.51 -7.55
C PRO A 63 -4.43 -15.44 -8.54
N PHE A 64 -4.54 -14.15 -8.19
CA PHE A 64 -4.06 -13.06 -9.03
C PHE A 64 -2.54 -13.07 -9.22
N THR A 65 -1.77 -13.36 -8.15
CA THR A 65 -0.30 -13.49 -8.24
C THR A 65 0.06 -14.63 -9.21
N ILE A 66 -0.56 -15.80 -9.01
CA ILE A 66 -0.33 -16.98 -9.85
C ILE A 66 -0.69 -16.68 -11.31
N PHE A 67 -1.85 -16.08 -11.56
CA PHE A 67 -2.27 -15.71 -12.92
C PHE A 67 -1.32 -14.70 -13.57
N THR A 68 -0.79 -13.73 -12.83
CA THR A 68 0.18 -12.77 -13.39
C THR A 68 1.53 -13.41 -13.71
N CYS A 69 1.98 -14.36 -12.89
CA CYS A 69 3.16 -15.19 -13.15
C CYS A 69 2.99 -16.04 -14.42
N VAL A 70 1.85 -16.73 -14.56
CA VAL A 70 1.55 -17.56 -15.73
C VAL A 70 1.31 -16.72 -16.98
N GLY A 71 0.73 -15.54 -16.83
CA GLY A 71 0.45 -14.59 -17.90
C GLY A 71 1.68 -13.82 -18.42
N PHE A 72 2.88 -14.09 -17.89
CA PHE A 72 4.13 -13.42 -18.27
C PHE A 72 4.05 -11.88 -18.16
N ASN A 73 3.28 -11.38 -17.19
CA ASN A 73 3.12 -9.96 -16.96
C ASN A 73 4.36 -9.40 -16.22
N THR A 74 4.71 -8.13 -16.44
CA THR A 74 5.81 -7.45 -15.72
C THR A 74 5.44 -7.01 -14.31
N SER A 75 4.15 -7.11 -13.94
CA SER A 75 3.65 -6.69 -12.63
C SER A 75 4.36 -7.32 -11.41
N PRO A 76 4.82 -8.59 -11.41
CA PRO A 76 5.62 -9.14 -10.30
C PRO A 76 6.92 -8.34 -10.03
N VAL A 77 7.55 -7.83 -11.09
CA VAL A 77 8.77 -7.00 -10.98
C VAL A 77 8.43 -5.62 -10.43
N GLU A 78 7.33 -5.00 -10.90
CA GLU A 78 6.84 -3.73 -10.35
C GLU A 78 6.50 -3.87 -8.85
N ASN A 79 5.76 -4.92 -8.50
CA ASN A 79 5.38 -5.25 -7.14
C ASN A 79 6.61 -5.46 -6.23
N LEU A 80 7.66 -6.11 -6.75
CA LEU A 80 8.92 -6.29 -6.02
C LEU A 80 9.54 -4.97 -5.60
N PHE A 81 9.65 -4.00 -6.50
CA PHE A 81 10.24 -2.70 -6.16
C PHE A 81 9.37 -1.88 -5.21
N VAL A 82 8.04 -1.99 -5.33
CA VAL A 82 7.11 -1.41 -4.35
C VAL A 82 7.32 -2.01 -2.96
N VAL A 83 7.33 -3.34 -2.84
CA VAL A 83 7.55 -4.02 -1.56
C VAL A 83 8.95 -3.72 -1.00
N LEU A 84 9.97 -3.66 -1.85
CA LEU A 84 11.33 -3.31 -1.46
C LEU A 84 11.40 -1.90 -0.85
N SER A 85 10.64 -0.95 -1.41
CA SER A 85 10.54 0.40 -0.88
C SER A 85 9.93 0.43 0.52
N LEU A 86 8.85 -0.33 0.74
CA LEU A 86 8.16 -0.44 2.04
C LEU A 86 9.00 -1.17 3.08
N TYR A 87 9.66 -2.26 2.69
CA TYR A 87 10.59 -2.99 3.54
C TYR A 87 11.75 -2.09 3.97
N GLY A 88 12.43 -1.45 3.01
CA GLY A 88 13.54 -0.54 3.29
C GLY A 88 13.12 0.60 4.22
N ALA A 89 11.92 1.15 4.03
CA ALA A 89 11.37 2.19 4.90
C ALA A 89 11.10 1.65 6.32
N SER A 90 10.47 0.48 6.44
CA SER A 90 10.18 -0.14 7.74
C SER A 90 11.43 -0.55 8.53
N ALA A 91 12.47 -1.02 7.85
CA ALA A 91 13.76 -1.38 8.43
C ALA A 91 14.65 -0.15 8.72
N GLY A 92 14.27 1.04 8.24
CA GLY A 92 15.07 2.26 8.34
C GLY A 92 16.29 2.31 7.42
N ILE A 93 16.35 1.45 6.40
CA ILE A 93 17.41 1.39 5.39
C ILE A 93 17.06 2.38 4.25
N VAL A 94 17.44 3.64 4.45
CA VAL A 94 17.11 4.76 3.56
C VAL A 94 17.51 4.54 2.08
N PRO A 95 18.74 4.08 1.75
CA PRO A 95 19.14 3.91 0.35
C PRO A 95 18.31 2.85 -0.38
N LEU A 96 17.93 1.77 0.32
CA LEU A 96 17.13 0.69 -0.22
C LEU A 96 15.69 1.14 -0.48
N ALA A 97 15.12 1.91 0.45
CA ALA A 97 13.80 2.50 0.30
C ALA A 97 13.73 3.44 -0.92
N ALA A 98 14.74 4.32 -1.07
CA ALA A 98 14.84 5.24 -2.18
C ALA A 98 15.01 4.50 -3.52
N PHE A 99 15.87 3.50 -3.59
CA PHE A 99 16.06 2.68 -4.78
C PHE A 99 14.76 2.00 -5.21
N GLY A 100 14.08 1.30 -4.30
CA GLY A 100 12.80 0.64 -4.60
C GLY A 100 11.73 1.61 -5.09
N TRP A 101 11.61 2.77 -4.43
CA TRP A 101 10.61 3.78 -4.81
C TRP A 101 10.88 4.39 -6.19
N VAL A 102 12.14 4.74 -6.50
CA VAL A 102 12.52 5.33 -7.80
C VAL A 102 12.29 4.33 -8.94
N ILE A 103 12.72 3.09 -8.78
CA ILE A 103 12.54 2.06 -9.82
C ILE A 103 11.05 1.73 -10.00
N ALA A 104 10.28 1.59 -8.92
CA ALA A 104 8.83 1.36 -9.00
C ALA A 104 8.12 2.50 -9.74
N SER A 105 8.47 3.76 -9.43
CA SER A 105 7.93 4.97 -10.08
C SER A 105 8.37 5.12 -11.54
N HIS A 106 9.52 4.55 -11.89
CA HIS A 106 10.00 4.52 -13.26
C HIS A 106 9.21 3.51 -14.10
N LEU A 107 9.01 2.29 -13.58
CA LEU A 107 8.28 1.23 -14.26
C LEU A 107 6.78 1.51 -14.37
N SER A 108 6.19 2.12 -13.33
CA SER A 108 4.78 2.50 -13.27
C SER A 108 4.65 3.89 -12.65
N LEU A 109 3.78 4.74 -13.20
CA LEU A 109 3.62 6.13 -12.73
C LEU A 109 3.01 6.23 -11.32
N TYR A 110 2.17 5.26 -10.94
CA TYR A 110 1.30 5.38 -9.76
C TYR A 110 2.01 5.20 -8.40
N PRO A 111 3.01 4.30 -8.25
CA PRO A 111 3.84 4.21 -7.05
C PRO A 111 4.49 5.52 -6.56
N VAL A 112 4.53 6.58 -7.39
CA VAL A 112 4.98 7.92 -6.98
C VAL A 112 4.23 8.41 -5.73
N VAL A 113 2.93 8.09 -5.61
CA VAL A 113 2.08 8.47 -4.47
C VAL A 113 2.58 7.89 -3.14
N LEU A 114 3.33 6.78 -3.18
CA LEU A 114 3.89 6.15 -1.98
C LEU A 114 5.02 6.96 -1.32
N VAL A 115 5.44 8.07 -1.93
CA VAL A 115 6.43 8.98 -1.32
C VAL A 115 5.99 9.45 0.06
N ILE A 116 4.69 9.71 0.26
CA ILE A 116 4.13 10.18 1.54
C ILE A 116 4.27 9.11 2.63
N PRO A 117 3.73 7.87 2.48
CA PRO A 117 3.89 6.84 3.50
C PRO A 117 5.34 6.43 3.70
N VAL A 118 6.20 6.44 2.67
CA VAL A 118 7.64 6.16 2.81
C VAL A 118 8.33 7.23 3.67
N ILE A 119 8.05 8.51 3.45
CA ILE A 119 8.57 9.60 4.29
C ILE A 119 8.07 9.47 5.72
N LEU A 120 6.79 9.13 5.92
CA LEU A 120 6.24 8.92 7.24
C LEU A 120 6.87 7.71 7.94
N LEU A 121 7.15 6.61 7.24
CA LEU A 121 7.86 5.44 7.78
C LEU A 121 9.32 5.72 8.13
N LEU A 122 9.99 6.59 7.38
CA LEU A 122 11.38 6.96 7.66
C LEU A 122 11.48 8.02 8.76
N GLY A 123 10.51 8.93 8.82
CA GLY A 123 10.44 10.01 9.81
C GLY A 123 9.87 9.57 11.15
N TYR A 124 8.93 8.62 11.14
CA TYR A 124 8.33 8.02 12.32
C TYR A 124 8.63 6.51 12.36
N CYS A 125 9.00 5.99 13.53
CA CYS A 125 9.15 4.54 13.76
C CYS A 125 7.86 3.77 13.34
N PRO A 126 7.93 2.44 13.07
CA PRO A 126 6.82 1.66 12.50
C PRO A 126 5.49 1.82 13.25
N ASP A 127 4.36 1.56 12.57
CA ASP A 127 2.97 1.81 13.01
C ASP A 127 2.79 1.87 14.54
N THR A 128 2.59 3.08 15.05
CA THR A 128 2.37 3.32 16.48
C THR A 128 0.89 3.60 16.74
N PRO A 129 0.32 3.17 17.87
CA PRO A 129 -0.99 3.64 18.29
C PRO A 129 -0.95 5.17 18.50
N PRO A 130 -2.11 5.86 18.49
CA PRO A 130 -2.16 7.32 18.45
C PRO A 130 -1.39 7.95 19.61
N ARG A 131 -0.50 8.91 19.28
CA ARG A 131 0.45 9.57 20.20
C ARG A 131 -0.12 10.10 21.50
N LYS A 132 -1.38 10.55 21.46
CA LYS A 132 -2.09 11.10 22.63
C LYS A 132 -2.15 10.10 23.79
N LEU A 133 -2.14 8.79 23.49
CA LEU A 133 -2.17 7.73 24.50
C LEU A 133 -0.86 7.62 25.28
N PHE A 134 0.27 7.75 24.60
CA PHE A 134 1.59 7.71 25.25
C PHE A 134 1.78 8.92 26.17
N LEU A 135 1.41 10.11 25.70
CA LEU A 135 1.52 11.35 26.47
C LEU A 135 0.63 11.35 27.73
N GLN A 136 -0.58 10.79 27.65
CA GLN A 136 -1.47 10.64 28.80
C GLN A 136 -0.87 9.75 29.89
N ARG A 137 -0.29 8.60 29.50
CA ARG A 137 0.35 7.65 30.44
C ARG A 137 1.62 8.23 31.08
N ASP A 138 2.43 8.98 30.34
CA ASP A 138 3.63 9.64 30.87
C ASP A 138 3.28 10.75 31.87
N LEU A 139 2.29 11.60 31.55
CA LEU A 139 1.76 12.61 32.47
C LEU A 139 1.25 11.98 33.78
N GLN A 140 0.61 10.82 33.69
CA GLN A 140 0.09 10.11 34.86
C GLN A 140 1.21 9.47 35.69
N LYS A 141 2.26 8.91 35.09
CA LYS A 141 3.45 8.43 35.82
C LYS A 141 4.12 9.57 36.58
N THR A 142 4.29 10.73 35.94
CA THR A 142 4.86 11.92 36.60
C THR A 142 3.93 12.48 37.69
N GLY A 143 2.62 12.37 37.53
CA GLY A 143 1.63 12.74 38.56
C GLY A 143 1.59 11.78 39.75
N ALA A 144 1.72 10.47 39.53
CA ALA A 144 1.73 9.46 40.59
C ALA A 144 3.04 9.48 41.42
N GLU A 145 4.17 9.80 40.80
CA GLU A 145 5.46 9.99 41.49
C GLU A 145 5.48 11.24 42.40
N GLY A 146 4.56 12.21 42.18
CA GLY A 146 4.40 13.39 43.03
C GLY A 146 3.74 13.13 44.39
N SER A 147 3.08 11.99 44.58
CA SER A 147 2.28 11.70 45.80
C SER A 147 2.89 10.65 46.74
N THR A 148 4.00 10.00 46.39
CA THR A 148 4.57 8.92 47.22
C THR A 148 6.08 9.07 47.37
N LYS A 149 6.53 9.89 48.32
CA LYS A 149 7.90 9.79 48.83
C LYS A 149 7.96 8.55 49.73
N ASN A 150 8.58 7.47 49.26
CA ASN A 150 9.37 6.56 50.10
C ASN A 150 10.32 5.71 49.22
N HIS A 151 11.58 5.68 49.65
CA HIS A 151 12.72 5.05 49.00
C HIS A 151 12.54 3.55 48.73
N VAL A 152 12.64 3.11 47.47
CA VAL A 152 13.30 1.84 47.10
C VAL A 152 14.04 2.04 45.78
N GLN A 153 15.33 1.72 45.81
CA GLN A 153 16.30 1.85 44.75
C GLN A 153 16.15 0.68 43.76
N HIS A 154 15.59 0.94 42.56
CA HIS A 154 15.69 0.01 41.44
C HIS A 154 16.18 0.73 40.17
N ARG A 155 17.16 0.06 39.54
CA ARG A 155 17.99 0.44 38.39
C ARG A 155 17.24 1.19 37.29
N PRO A 156 17.89 2.15 36.60
CA PRO A 156 17.30 2.76 35.41
C PRO A 156 17.29 1.71 34.30
N LEU A 157 16.13 1.12 34.03
CA LEU A 157 15.93 0.37 32.80
C LEU A 157 15.84 1.42 31.67
N THR A 158 17.00 1.68 31.08
CA THR A 158 17.18 2.37 29.81
C THR A 158 16.28 1.72 28.77
N ASN A 159 15.08 2.26 28.56
CA ASN A 159 14.21 2.06 27.39
C ASN A 159 13.00 3.00 27.52
N LYS A 160 13.24 4.32 27.60
CA LYS A 160 12.19 5.27 27.21
C LYS A 160 12.02 5.12 25.69
N PRO A 161 10.81 4.89 25.14
CA PRO A 161 10.59 5.22 23.75
C PRO A 161 10.83 6.73 23.68
N THR A 162 11.95 7.12 23.09
CA THR A 162 12.29 8.51 22.82
C THR A 162 11.04 9.18 22.27
N GLU A 163 10.64 10.31 22.85
CA GLU A 163 9.69 11.23 22.21
C GLU A 163 10.05 11.26 20.73
N ALA A 164 9.16 10.77 19.87
CA ALA A 164 9.48 10.50 18.48
C ALA A 164 9.59 11.85 17.74
N THR A 165 10.70 12.55 17.97
CA THR A 165 11.19 13.65 17.17
C THR A 165 11.24 13.12 15.75
N PHE A 166 10.44 13.71 14.87
CA PHE A 166 10.45 13.34 13.45
C PHE A 166 11.90 13.38 12.96
N PHE A 167 12.42 12.24 12.50
CA PHE A 167 13.83 12.11 12.13
C PHE A 167 14.07 12.76 10.76
N TRP A 168 14.04 14.10 10.70
CA TRP A 168 14.24 14.89 9.48
C TRP A 168 15.52 14.50 8.73
N TRP A 169 16.57 14.12 9.44
CA TRP A 169 17.81 13.66 8.83
C TRP A 169 17.62 12.44 7.90
N ARG A 170 16.80 11.46 8.29
CA ARG A 170 16.50 10.27 7.45
C ARG A 170 15.73 10.66 6.19
N VAL A 171 14.85 11.64 6.29
CA VAL A 171 14.05 12.16 5.17
C VAL A 171 14.93 12.95 4.19
N ILE A 172 15.83 13.81 4.70
CA ILE A 172 16.80 14.52 3.86
C ILE A 172 17.70 13.52 3.13
N LEU A 173 18.21 12.51 3.85
CA LEU A 173 18.99 11.42 3.24
C LEU A 173 18.19 10.66 2.19
N PHE A 174 16.89 10.44 2.41
CA PHE A 174 16.02 9.78 1.43
C PHE A 174 15.93 10.56 0.13
N PHE A 175 15.69 11.88 0.20
CA PHE A 175 15.65 12.72 -0.99
C PHE A 175 17.02 12.82 -1.69
N MET A 176 18.11 12.82 -0.93
CA MET A 176 19.47 12.77 -1.50
C MET A 176 19.72 11.45 -2.25
N TRP A 177 19.36 10.30 -1.68
CA TRP A 177 19.50 9.02 -2.38
C TRP A 177 18.53 8.89 -3.56
N ALA A 178 17.29 9.38 -3.40
CA ALA A 178 16.30 9.37 -4.47
C ALA A 178 16.77 10.22 -5.65
N SER A 179 17.36 11.40 -5.42
CA SER A 179 17.88 12.25 -6.50
C SER A 179 19.05 11.59 -7.24
N ILE A 180 19.94 10.90 -6.53
CA ILE A 180 21.04 10.11 -7.12
C ILE A 180 20.47 9.00 -8.01
N TRP A 181 19.50 8.22 -7.52
CA TRP A 181 18.89 7.14 -8.29
C TRP A 181 18.08 7.65 -9.48
N ILE A 182 17.34 8.76 -9.33
CA ILE A 182 16.61 9.41 -10.43
C ILE A 182 17.60 9.86 -11.49
N ALA A 183 18.69 10.54 -11.11
CA ALA A 183 19.72 10.97 -12.06
C ALA A 183 20.34 9.77 -12.78
N TYR A 184 20.64 8.69 -12.07
CA TYR A 184 21.18 7.45 -12.64
C TYR A 184 20.23 6.84 -13.68
N VAL A 185 18.96 6.67 -13.34
CA VAL A 185 17.94 6.13 -14.26
C VAL A 185 17.76 7.05 -15.48
N LEU A 186 17.72 8.37 -15.28
CA LEU A 186 17.60 9.33 -16.38
C LEU A 186 18.80 9.30 -17.31
N ILE A 187 20.02 9.14 -16.79
CA ILE A 187 21.23 8.99 -17.62
C ILE A 187 21.16 7.71 -18.44
N LEU A 188 20.76 6.59 -17.83
CA LEU A 188 20.58 5.32 -18.55
C LEU A 188 19.51 5.44 -19.65
N CYS A 189 18.37 6.08 -19.36
CA CYS A 189 17.33 6.35 -20.34
C CYS A 189 17.81 7.30 -21.45
N ALA A 190 18.62 8.31 -21.12
CA ALA A 190 19.16 9.24 -22.11
C ALA A 190 20.10 8.53 -23.09
N ILE A 191 20.89 7.58 -22.59
CA ILE A 191 21.77 6.75 -23.43
C ILE A 191 20.93 5.82 -24.31
N SER A 192 19.91 5.15 -23.75
CA SER A 192 19.11 4.18 -24.51
C SER A 192 18.21 4.81 -25.57
N VAL A 193 17.65 6.00 -25.30
CA VAL A 193 16.72 6.70 -26.21
C VAL A 193 17.43 7.70 -27.13
N LYS A 194 18.77 7.76 -27.12
CA LYS A 194 19.55 8.71 -27.92
C LYS A 194 19.21 8.64 -29.42
N GLU A 195 18.93 7.44 -29.92
CA GLU A 195 18.60 7.20 -31.34
C GLU A 195 17.11 7.43 -31.68
N TYR A 196 16.25 7.59 -30.68
CA TYR A 196 14.78 7.60 -30.82
C TYR A 196 14.12 8.93 -30.43
N GLY A 197 14.86 10.05 -30.52
CA GLY A 197 14.34 11.39 -30.21
C GLY A 197 14.56 11.86 -28.77
N GLY A 198 15.37 11.13 -27.98
CA GLY A 198 15.83 11.54 -26.66
C GLY A 198 14.77 11.49 -25.55
N LEU A 199 15.13 12.07 -24.39
CA LEU A 199 14.28 12.05 -23.18
C LEU A 199 12.90 12.69 -23.36
N PRO A 200 12.71 13.84 -24.04
CA PRO A 200 11.39 14.47 -24.16
C PRO A 200 10.38 13.58 -24.88
N GLU A 201 10.80 12.87 -25.92
CA GLU A 201 9.93 11.94 -26.64
C GLU A 201 9.60 10.73 -25.77
N MET A 202 10.55 10.20 -24.99
CA MET A 202 10.27 9.17 -24.00
C MET A 202 9.17 9.61 -23.02
N PHE A 203 9.33 10.76 -22.36
CA PHE A 203 8.34 11.26 -21.40
C PHE A 203 6.96 11.44 -22.02
N LYS A 204 6.89 11.95 -23.26
CA LYS A 204 5.64 12.13 -23.99
C LYS A 204 4.97 10.79 -24.32
N ARG A 205 5.75 9.77 -24.69
CA ARG A 205 5.27 8.45 -25.11
C ARG A 205 4.95 7.51 -23.95
N THR A 206 5.60 7.66 -22.80
CA THR A 206 5.36 6.83 -21.61
C THR A 206 4.36 7.51 -20.67
N TYR A 207 4.79 8.52 -19.94
CA TYR A 207 3.97 9.18 -18.92
C TYR A 207 2.88 10.05 -19.54
N GLY A 208 3.20 10.79 -20.61
CA GLY A 208 2.22 11.58 -21.34
C GLY A 208 1.09 10.72 -21.92
N PHE A 209 1.39 9.51 -22.38
CA PHE A 209 0.41 8.56 -22.87
C PHE A 209 -0.53 8.06 -21.75
N ILE A 210 0.02 7.76 -20.57
CA ILE A 210 -0.77 7.34 -19.40
C ILE A 210 -1.73 8.44 -18.94
N LEU A 211 -1.24 9.69 -18.85
CA LEU A 211 -2.02 10.84 -18.38
C LEU A 211 -3.08 11.30 -19.40
N THR A 212 -2.85 11.10 -20.70
CA THR A 212 -3.81 11.50 -21.75
C THR A 212 -4.81 10.40 -22.12
N VAL A 213 -4.65 9.20 -21.56
CA VAL A 213 -5.52 8.01 -21.75
C VAL A 213 -5.88 7.81 -23.23
N LYS A 214 -4.86 7.82 -24.09
CA LYS A 214 -5.08 7.80 -25.55
C LYS A 214 -5.65 6.50 -26.06
N ASP A 215 -5.24 5.38 -25.47
CA ASP A 215 -5.75 4.07 -25.82
C ASP A 215 -7.00 3.77 -25.00
N LEU A 216 -8.09 3.50 -25.71
CA LEU A 216 -9.40 3.17 -25.14
C LEU A 216 -9.73 1.69 -25.37
N SER A 217 -8.71 0.88 -25.68
CA SER A 217 -8.86 -0.56 -25.78
C SER A 217 -9.41 -1.14 -24.47
N PRO A 218 -10.25 -2.18 -24.55
CA PRO A 218 -10.89 -2.75 -23.38
C PRO A 218 -9.87 -3.22 -22.34
N ASN A 219 -10.04 -2.77 -21.11
CA ASN A 219 -9.22 -3.20 -19.98
C ASN A 219 -10.08 -3.41 -18.72
N ILE A 220 -9.45 -3.83 -17.62
CA ILE A 220 -10.15 -4.15 -16.36
C ILE A 220 -10.57 -2.88 -15.61
N GLY A 221 -10.04 -1.73 -16.00
CA GLY A 221 -10.30 -0.44 -15.37
C GLY A 221 -11.61 0.21 -15.80
N VAL A 222 -11.93 1.32 -15.15
CA VAL A 222 -13.18 2.07 -15.37
C VAL A 222 -13.03 3.15 -16.44
N LEU A 223 -11.80 3.59 -16.73
CA LEU A 223 -11.54 4.79 -17.53
C LEU A 223 -11.72 4.60 -19.04
N TRP A 224 -11.36 3.43 -19.59
CA TRP A 224 -11.39 3.21 -21.05
C TRP A 224 -12.79 3.40 -21.65
N TYR A 225 -13.81 2.82 -21.04
CA TYR A 225 -15.18 2.86 -21.54
C TYR A 225 -15.82 4.23 -21.26
N PHE A 226 -15.55 4.82 -20.09
CA PHE A 226 -16.01 6.19 -19.79
C PHE A 226 -15.51 7.19 -20.85
N PHE A 227 -14.21 7.15 -21.18
CA PHE A 227 -13.65 8.03 -22.21
C PHE A 227 -14.01 7.62 -23.65
N ALA A 228 -14.51 6.40 -23.86
CA ALA A 228 -15.09 6.00 -25.15
C ALA A 228 -16.49 6.57 -25.36
N GLU A 229 -17.27 6.77 -24.28
CA GLU A 229 -18.62 7.35 -24.35
C GLU A 229 -18.64 8.88 -24.31
N VAL A 230 -17.67 9.50 -23.65
CA VAL A 230 -17.60 10.96 -23.51
C VAL A 230 -17.26 11.63 -24.84
N PHE A 231 -17.98 12.71 -25.16
CA PHE A 231 -17.68 13.55 -26.31
C PHE A 231 -16.26 14.15 -26.22
N ASP A 232 -15.54 14.14 -27.33
CA ASP A 232 -14.17 14.66 -27.43
C ASP A 232 -14.02 16.09 -26.91
N PHE A 233 -15.05 16.92 -27.09
CA PHE A 233 -15.06 18.30 -26.59
C PHE A 233 -14.86 18.40 -25.06
N PHE A 234 -15.43 17.46 -24.29
CA PHE A 234 -15.34 17.46 -22.82
C PHE A 234 -14.20 16.60 -22.27
N ARG A 235 -13.46 15.89 -23.13
CA ARG A 235 -12.43 14.94 -22.73
C ARG A 235 -11.37 15.55 -21.81
N ASN A 236 -10.85 16.73 -22.14
CA ASN A 236 -9.84 17.42 -21.34
C ASN A 236 -10.37 17.80 -19.95
N PHE A 237 -11.64 18.21 -19.85
CA PHE A 237 -12.27 18.53 -18.58
C PHE A 237 -12.32 17.30 -17.67
N PHE A 238 -12.83 16.18 -18.17
CA PHE A 238 -12.91 14.95 -17.38
C PHE A 238 -11.54 14.39 -17.02
N LEU A 239 -10.55 14.47 -17.92
CA LEU A 239 -9.17 14.11 -17.59
C LEU A 239 -8.68 14.90 -16.37
N ILE A 240 -8.85 16.22 -16.35
CA ILE A 240 -8.44 17.04 -15.19
C ILE A 240 -9.18 16.59 -13.92
N VAL A 241 -10.49 16.36 -13.99
CA VAL A 241 -11.30 15.92 -12.85
C VAL A 241 -10.79 14.60 -12.27
N PHE A 242 -10.53 13.58 -13.09
CA PHE A 242 -10.02 12.30 -12.59
C PHE A 242 -8.63 12.40 -11.94
N HIS A 243 -7.71 13.16 -12.54
CA HIS A 243 -6.37 13.34 -11.97
C HIS A 243 -6.41 14.14 -10.66
N VAL A 244 -7.24 15.19 -10.58
CA VAL A 244 -7.43 15.97 -9.35
C VAL A 244 -8.09 15.13 -8.26
N ASN A 245 -9.03 14.24 -8.61
CA ASN A 245 -9.68 13.34 -7.66
C ASN A 245 -8.67 12.43 -6.94
N ILE A 246 -7.69 11.87 -7.66
CA ILE A 246 -6.61 11.07 -7.07
C ILE A 246 -5.87 11.88 -6.00
N LEU A 247 -5.45 13.12 -6.34
CA LEU A 247 -4.75 14.01 -5.42
C LEU A 247 -5.60 14.39 -4.19
N PHE A 248 -6.90 14.62 -4.41
CA PHE A 248 -7.84 14.97 -3.35
C PHE A 248 -8.10 13.83 -2.37
N MET A 249 -8.06 12.56 -2.81
CA MET A 249 -8.19 11.41 -1.90
C MET A 249 -6.94 11.19 -1.04
N ILE A 250 -5.75 11.45 -1.60
CA ILE A 250 -4.46 11.19 -0.95
C ILE A 250 -4.30 12.08 0.30
N LEU A 251 -4.52 13.39 0.17
CA LEU A 251 -4.19 14.38 1.22
C LEU A 251 -4.96 14.18 2.54
N PRO A 252 -6.30 14.06 2.58
CA PRO A 252 -7.06 13.87 3.82
C PRO A 252 -6.67 12.57 4.52
N LEU A 253 -6.37 11.52 3.74
CA LEU A 253 -6.00 10.23 4.28
C LEU A 253 -4.60 10.25 4.90
N ALA A 254 -3.65 10.98 4.30
CA ALA A 254 -2.32 11.21 4.88
C ALA A 254 -2.41 11.86 6.27
N ILE A 255 -3.28 12.87 6.39
CA ILE A 255 -3.48 13.61 7.64
C ILE A 255 -4.10 12.69 8.71
N ARG A 256 -5.10 11.88 8.31
CA ARG A 256 -5.87 11.05 9.24
C ARG A 256 -5.11 9.82 9.74
N LEU A 257 -4.30 9.18 8.89
CA LEU A 257 -3.60 7.92 9.17
C LEU A 257 -2.08 8.11 9.36
N ASN A 258 -1.64 9.31 9.71
CA ASN A 258 -0.22 9.63 9.87
C ASN A 258 0.51 8.76 10.92
N HIS A 259 -0.21 8.14 11.86
CA HIS A 259 0.32 7.25 12.89
C HIS A 259 0.52 5.80 12.42
N ARG A 260 -0.13 5.41 11.32
CA ARG A 260 -0.05 4.06 10.71
C ARG A 260 0.44 4.15 9.25
N PRO A 261 1.70 4.53 9.01
CA PRO A 261 2.17 4.79 7.65
C PRO A 261 2.28 3.52 6.78
N CYS A 262 2.46 2.31 7.35
CA CYS A 262 2.38 1.07 6.56
C CYS A 262 0.95 0.81 6.07
N PHE A 263 -0.04 1.04 6.94
CA PHE A 263 -1.46 0.90 6.56
C PHE A 263 -1.86 1.95 5.52
N LEU A 264 -1.36 3.18 5.64
CA LEU A 264 -1.53 4.23 4.64
C LEU A 264 -0.99 3.80 3.26
N ALA A 265 0.18 3.15 3.21
CA ALA A 265 0.73 2.61 1.97
C ALA A 265 -0.20 1.57 1.32
N PHE A 266 -0.76 0.65 2.10
CA PHE A 266 -1.76 -0.30 1.62
C PHE A 266 -2.97 0.41 1.00
N VAL A 267 -3.54 1.41 1.69
CA VAL A 267 -4.70 2.13 1.17
C VAL A 267 -4.36 2.90 -0.11
N TYR A 268 -3.17 3.52 -0.17
CA TYR A 268 -2.72 4.20 -1.38
C TYR A 268 -2.52 3.25 -2.57
N LEU A 269 -2.03 2.04 -2.33
CA LEU A 269 -1.94 1.02 -3.37
C LEU A 269 -3.32 0.61 -3.89
N ALA A 270 -4.30 0.43 -3.01
CA ALA A 270 -5.67 0.09 -3.38
C ALA A 270 -6.38 1.24 -4.14
N ILE A 271 -6.23 2.49 -3.69
CA ILE A 271 -6.79 3.66 -4.39
C ILE A 271 -6.11 3.84 -5.75
N SER A 272 -4.79 3.67 -5.80
CA SER A 272 -4.02 3.80 -7.04
C SER A 272 -4.39 2.73 -8.04
N SER A 273 -4.60 1.47 -7.63
CA SER A 273 -5.00 0.40 -8.54
C SER A 273 -6.41 0.62 -9.11
N MET A 274 -7.32 1.20 -8.33
CA MET A 274 -8.68 1.53 -8.75
C MET A 274 -8.72 2.69 -9.77
N LEU A 275 -7.92 3.74 -9.56
CA LEU A 275 -7.94 4.97 -10.37
C LEU A 275 -6.89 4.98 -11.49
N LYS A 276 -6.15 3.89 -11.66
CA LYS A 276 -5.14 3.72 -12.71
C LYS A 276 -5.79 3.70 -14.09
N SER A 277 -5.21 4.43 -15.06
CA SER A 277 -5.65 4.45 -16.47
C SER A 277 -5.68 3.08 -17.12
N TYR A 278 -4.67 2.26 -16.80
CA TYR A 278 -4.48 0.92 -17.35
C TYR A 278 -4.14 -0.06 -16.22
N PRO A 279 -5.13 -0.49 -15.43
CA PRO A 279 -4.89 -1.39 -14.31
C PRO A 279 -4.65 -2.82 -14.81
N SER A 280 -3.78 -3.54 -14.10
CA SER A 280 -3.51 -4.95 -14.33
C SER A 280 -4.05 -5.79 -13.18
N VAL A 281 -4.26 -7.09 -13.44
CA VAL A 281 -4.59 -8.07 -12.38
C VAL A 281 -3.51 -8.11 -11.29
N GLY A 282 -2.25 -7.83 -11.65
CA GLY A 282 -1.11 -7.85 -10.75
C GLY A 282 -1.10 -6.72 -9.73
N ASP A 283 -1.71 -5.58 -10.05
CA ASP A 283 -1.91 -4.49 -9.07
C ASP A 283 -2.80 -4.99 -7.90
N SER A 284 -3.73 -5.90 -8.20
CA SER A 284 -4.66 -6.47 -7.21
C SER A 284 -4.06 -7.58 -6.37
N ALA A 285 -3.09 -8.30 -6.94
CA ALA A 285 -2.29 -9.27 -6.21
C ALA A 285 -1.59 -8.63 -5.00
N LEU A 286 -0.98 -7.45 -5.21
CA LEU A 286 -0.17 -6.78 -4.19
C LEU A 286 -0.99 -6.24 -3.02
N TYR A 287 -2.03 -5.43 -3.26
CA TYR A 287 -2.77 -4.84 -2.15
C TYR A 287 -3.55 -5.90 -1.35
N LEU A 288 -4.09 -6.95 -2.01
CA LEU A 288 -4.74 -8.06 -1.30
C LEU A 288 -3.75 -8.89 -0.48
N GLY A 289 -2.51 -9.06 -0.94
CA GLY A 289 -1.45 -9.69 -0.17
C GLY A 289 -1.01 -8.85 1.03
N LEU A 290 -0.86 -7.53 0.85
CA LEU A 290 -0.50 -6.61 1.94
C LEU A 290 -1.61 -6.44 2.98
N MET A 291 -2.88 -6.61 2.60
CA MET A 291 -4.01 -6.62 3.54
C MET A 291 -3.78 -7.62 4.68
N ALA A 292 -3.16 -8.76 4.37
CA ALA A 292 -2.90 -9.80 5.35
C ALA A 292 -1.81 -9.44 6.39
N LEU A 293 -1.06 -8.35 6.21
CA LEU A 293 -0.20 -7.81 7.28
C LEU A 293 -1.01 -7.22 8.45
N PHE A 294 -2.29 -6.92 8.20
CA PHE A 294 -3.19 -6.28 9.15
C PHE A 294 -4.36 -7.19 9.57
N VAL A 295 -4.23 -8.52 9.45
CA VAL A 295 -5.31 -9.47 9.80
C VAL A 295 -5.82 -9.26 11.23
N ASN A 296 -4.92 -9.02 12.18
CA ASN A 296 -5.28 -8.83 13.59
C ASN A 296 -6.11 -7.55 13.78
N GLU A 297 -5.76 -6.47 13.07
CA GLU A 297 -6.49 -5.20 13.12
C GLU A 297 -7.81 -5.22 12.33
N LEU A 298 -7.85 -5.98 11.23
CA LEU A 298 -9.00 -6.09 10.32
C LEU A 298 -9.94 -7.25 10.68
N ALA A 299 -9.68 -8.00 11.75
CA ALA A 299 -10.51 -9.13 12.18
C ALA A 299 -11.98 -8.74 12.43
N GLU A 300 -12.23 -7.48 12.83
CA GLU A 300 -13.58 -6.95 13.10
C GLU A 300 -14.29 -6.37 11.85
N MET A 301 -13.79 -6.64 10.63
CA MET A 301 -14.47 -6.22 9.39
C MET A 301 -15.85 -6.88 9.23
N GLN A 302 -16.91 -6.07 9.14
CA GLN A 302 -18.29 -6.56 9.15
C GLN A 302 -18.70 -7.26 7.84
N PHE A 303 -18.23 -6.77 6.70
CA PHE A 303 -18.62 -7.28 5.38
C PHE A 303 -17.57 -8.19 4.72
N SER A 304 -16.71 -8.84 5.50
CA SER A 304 -15.60 -9.68 4.99
C SER A 304 -16.07 -10.81 4.06
N PHE A 305 -17.10 -11.56 4.45
CA PHE A 305 -17.67 -12.63 3.61
C PHE A 305 -18.28 -12.10 2.32
N PHE A 306 -19.04 -11.00 2.39
CA PHE A 306 -19.66 -10.37 1.22
C PHE A 306 -18.60 -9.86 0.23
N LEU A 307 -17.54 -9.21 0.73
CA LEU A 307 -16.40 -8.79 -0.08
C LEU A 307 -15.72 -9.99 -0.76
N PHE A 308 -15.45 -11.06 -0.01
CA PHE A 308 -14.83 -12.27 -0.57
C PHE A 308 -15.67 -12.87 -1.71
N CYS A 309 -16.97 -13.09 -1.49
CA CYS A 309 -17.87 -13.58 -2.53
C CYS A 309 -17.96 -12.64 -3.73
N GLY A 310 -17.97 -11.33 -3.49
CA GLY A 310 -17.98 -10.31 -4.52
C GLY A 310 -16.74 -10.36 -5.42
N TYR A 311 -15.55 -10.36 -4.82
CA TYR A 311 -14.29 -10.46 -5.55
C TYR A 311 -14.20 -11.76 -6.36
N VAL A 312 -14.56 -12.91 -5.78
CA VAL A 312 -14.57 -14.19 -6.49
C VAL A 312 -15.57 -14.15 -7.65
N GLY A 313 -16.78 -13.65 -7.42
CA GLY A 313 -17.84 -13.54 -8.42
C GLY A 313 -17.42 -12.69 -9.61
N VAL A 314 -16.88 -11.49 -9.36
CA VAL A 314 -16.42 -10.58 -10.43
C VAL A 314 -15.24 -11.16 -11.19
N SER A 315 -14.29 -11.80 -10.49
CA SER A 315 -13.10 -12.39 -11.12
C SER A 315 -13.44 -13.54 -12.05
N LEU A 316 -14.49 -14.31 -11.74
CA LEU A 316 -14.98 -15.38 -12.61
C LEU A 316 -15.84 -14.85 -13.75
N LEU A 317 -16.66 -13.82 -13.48
CA LEU A 317 -17.60 -13.28 -14.47
C LEU A 317 -16.89 -12.45 -15.54
N SER A 318 -15.84 -11.69 -15.18
CA SER A 318 -15.15 -10.78 -16.09
C SER A 318 -14.54 -11.47 -17.33
N PRO A 319 -13.78 -12.58 -17.20
CA PRO A 319 -13.27 -13.32 -18.37
C PRO A 319 -14.38 -13.93 -19.24
N VAL A 320 -15.49 -14.37 -18.63
CA VAL A 320 -16.65 -14.91 -19.36
C VAL A 320 -17.28 -13.82 -20.22
N MET A 321 -17.51 -12.64 -19.65
CA MET A 321 -18.06 -11.49 -20.38
C MET A 321 -17.12 -10.98 -21.47
N HIS A 322 -15.81 -10.95 -21.19
CA HIS A 322 -14.80 -10.63 -22.19
C HIS A 322 -14.82 -11.60 -23.38
N ASN A 323 -14.91 -12.91 -23.11
CA ASN A 323 -14.97 -13.94 -24.14
C ASN A 323 -16.24 -13.84 -25.00
N LEU A 324 -17.39 -13.65 -24.36
CA LEU A 324 -18.67 -13.49 -25.06
C LEU A 324 -18.67 -12.28 -26.00
N TRP A 325 -18.07 -11.18 -25.57
CA TRP A 325 -18.01 -9.96 -26.36
C TRP A 325 -16.95 -10.02 -27.46
N ILE A 326 -15.69 -10.27 -27.14
CA ILE A 326 -14.58 -10.18 -28.10
C ILE A 326 -14.53 -11.37 -29.06
N TRP A 327 -14.67 -12.59 -28.54
CA TRP A 327 -14.41 -13.80 -29.33
C TRP A 327 -15.68 -14.40 -29.92
N ARG A 328 -16.76 -14.47 -29.13
CA ARG A 328 -18.02 -15.06 -29.57
C ARG A 328 -18.95 -14.07 -30.29
N GLY A 329 -18.74 -12.77 -30.10
CA GLY A 329 -19.57 -11.71 -30.72
C GLY A 329 -21.03 -11.71 -30.26
N THR A 330 -21.39 -12.46 -29.22
CA THR A 330 -22.76 -12.54 -28.68
C THR A 330 -22.97 -11.64 -27.47
N GLY A 331 -21.89 -11.13 -26.86
CA GLY A 331 -21.91 -10.22 -25.72
C GLY A 331 -21.76 -8.76 -26.14
N ASN A 332 -22.29 -7.85 -25.32
CA ASN A 332 -22.12 -6.40 -25.45
C ASN A 332 -20.99 -5.90 -24.53
N ALA A 333 -20.22 -4.92 -25.00
CA ALA A 333 -19.21 -4.17 -24.23
C ALA A 333 -19.72 -3.72 -22.87
N ASN A 334 -20.98 -3.29 -22.79
CA ASN A 334 -21.61 -2.79 -21.57
C ASN A 334 -21.62 -3.84 -20.45
N PHE A 335 -21.77 -5.13 -20.78
CA PHE A 335 -21.74 -6.20 -19.77
C PHE A 335 -20.34 -6.40 -19.21
N TYR A 336 -19.31 -6.37 -20.08
CA TYR A 336 -17.92 -6.42 -19.61
C TYR A 336 -17.58 -5.19 -18.75
N TYR A 337 -17.97 -4.00 -19.20
CA TYR A 337 -17.78 -2.77 -18.44
C TYR A 337 -18.53 -2.77 -17.09
N ALA A 338 -19.75 -3.32 -17.04
CA ALA A 338 -20.49 -3.48 -15.79
C ALA A 338 -19.70 -4.33 -14.79
N THR A 339 -19.00 -5.39 -15.22
CA THR A 339 -18.13 -6.16 -14.32
C THR A 339 -16.97 -5.33 -13.77
N ALA A 340 -16.38 -4.44 -14.57
CA ALA A 340 -15.32 -3.52 -14.13
C ALA A 340 -15.83 -2.47 -13.13
N MET A 341 -17.05 -1.94 -13.33
CA MET A 341 -17.67 -1.04 -12.35
C MET A 341 -17.96 -1.76 -11.03
N VAL A 342 -18.51 -2.97 -11.09
CA VAL A 342 -18.75 -3.78 -9.88
C VAL A 342 -17.42 -4.10 -9.18
N TYR A 343 -16.35 -4.38 -9.92
CA TYR A 343 -15.00 -4.56 -9.38
C TYR A 343 -14.53 -3.33 -8.60
N ALA A 344 -14.63 -2.14 -9.21
CA ALA A 344 -14.27 -0.88 -8.57
C ALA A 344 -15.13 -0.61 -7.32
N CYS A 345 -16.43 -0.91 -7.35
CA CYS A 345 -17.29 -0.81 -6.17
C CYS A 345 -16.80 -1.69 -5.01
N PHE A 346 -16.43 -2.95 -5.28
CA PHE A 346 -15.86 -3.83 -4.26
C PHE A 346 -14.50 -3.35 -3.74
N GLN A 347 -13.66 -2.74 -4.59
CA GLN A 347 -12.43 -2.07 -4.16
C GLN A 347 -12.71 -0.90 -3.21
N ILE A 348 -13.70 -0.06 -3.52
CA ILE A 348 -14.11 1.06 -2.65
C ILE A 348 -14.59 0.54 -1.30
N ILE A 349 -15.49 -0.45 -1.30
CA ILE A 349 -16.03 -1.02 -0.04
C ILE A 349 -14.90 -1.63 0.78
N LEU A 350 -13.95 -2.34 0.17
CA LEU A 350 -12.79 -2.90 0.86
C LEU A 350 -11.91 -1.82 1.51
N VAL A 351 -11.64 -0.72 0.81
CA VAL A 351 -10.88 0.41 1.37
C VAL A 351 -11.64 1.08 2.52
N VAL A 352 -12.93 1.36 2.34
CA VAL A 352 -13.76 2.00 3.38
C VAL A 352 -13.86 1.12 4.63
N GLU A 353 -14.16 -0.17 4.46
CA GLU A 353 -14.28 -1.11 5.58
C GLU A 353 -12.96 -1.35 6.29
N SER A 354 -11.85 -1.49 5.56
CA SER A 354 -10.53 -1.64 6.18
C SER A 354 -10.13 -0.42 7.01
N VAL A 355 -10.38 0.80 6.49
CA VAL A 355 -10.12 2.04 7.24
C VAL A 355 -11.04 2.14 8.47
N ASN A 356 -12.32 1.78 8.35
CA ASN A 356 -13.26 1.80 9.46
C ASN A 356 -12.87 0.79 10.55
N ALA A 357 -12.51 -0.44 10.18
CA ALA A 357 -12.03 -1.47 11.09
C ALA A 357 -10.75 -1.01 11.82
N MET A 358 -9.78 -0.45 11.10
CA MET A 358 -8.56 0.10 11.69
C MET A 358 -8.86 1.22 12.71
N LEU A 359 -9.77 2.15 12.37
CA LEU A 359 -10.16 3.22 13.28
C LEU A 359 -10.90 2.70 14.53
N ASN A 360 -11.70 1.65 14.38
CA ASN A 360 -12.38 1.00 15.50
C ASN A 360 -11.40 0.25 16.40
N HIS A 361 -10.39 -0.40 15.82
CA HIS A 361 -9.30 -1.02 16.56
C HIS A 361 -8.54 0.03 17.39
N ASP A 362 -8.18 1.17 16.80
CA ASP A 362 -7.53 2.27 17.53
C ASP A 362 -8.42 2.86 18.66
N ARG A 363 -9.74 2.92 18.45
CA ARG A 363 -10.71 3.31 19.49
C ARG A 363 -10.77 2.29 20.63
N LYS A 364 -10.69 0.99 20.32
CA LYS A 364 -10.67 -0.11 21.29
C LYS A 364 -9.44 -0.03 22.17
N ILE A 365 -8.26 0.17 21.58
CA ILE A 365 -7.00 0.39 22.31
C ILE A 365 -7.14 1.59 23.27
N ARG A 366 -7.70 2.71 22.79
CA ARG A 366 -7.93 3.89 23.63
C ARG A 366 -8.84 3.58 24.82
N LYS A 367 -9.94 2.87 24.61
CA LYS A 367 -10.87 2.49 25.68
C LYS A 367 -10.19 1.60 26.72
N LEU A 368 -9.43 0.61 26.27
CA LEU A 368 -8.71 -0.33 27.15
C LEU A 368 -7.65 0.38 28.01
N CYS A 369 -6.99 1.40 27.46
CA CYS A 369 -6.09 2.26 28.25
C CYS A 369 -6.89 3.02 29.34
N THR A 370 -8.03 3.63 29.00
CA THR A 370 -8.84 4.35 30.00
C THR A 370 -9.50 3.46 31.05
N THR A 371 -9.80 2.19 30.75
CA THR A 371 -10.41 1.26 31.71
C THR A 371 -9.40 0.57 32.62
N THR A 372 -8.14 0.47 32.20
CA THR A 372 -7.05 0.01 33.09
C THR A 372 -6.55 1.13 34.03
N GLU A 373 -7.01 2.36 33.80
CA GLU A 373 -6.69 3.57 34.58
C GLU A 373 -7.65 3.85 35.76
N GLY A 374 -8.77 3.13 35.89
CA GLY A 374 -9.76 3.29 36.97
C GLY A 374 -10.04 1.98 37.69
#